data_AF-A0A4Q3VAP1-F1
#
_entry.id   AF-A0A4Q3VAP1-F1
#
_cell.length_a   1.000
_cell.length_b   1.000
_cell.length_c   1.000
_cell.angle_alpha   90.00
_cell.angle_beta   90.00
_cell.angle_gamma   90.00
#
_symmetry.space_group_name_H-M   'P 1'
#
loop_
_entity.id
_entity.type
_entity.pdbx_description
1 polymer ?
#
loop_
_entity_poly.entity_id
_entity_poly.type
_entity_poly.pdbx_seq_one_letter_code
_entity_poly.pdbx_strand_id
1 'polypeptide(L)'
;MRKAEIFALEASIERTIVEGLTALGYIVQTTGARAFTGRADGKGYGGSKGVPDLLVTKAEWPVGCLAGLEVKTSHKAKWSSPEQEAFWVAGRSFRVTSWEEALWALGVFERLCLNTRGQASRQWLASKSSPPAPGTVSYRDPSASNFGGER
;
A
#
# COMPACT_ATOMS: atom_id res chain seq x y z
N MET A 1 20.97 -11.74 -3.35
CA MET A 1 20.92 -10.45 -4.05
C MET A 1 21.78 -9.45 -3.29
N ARG A 2 22.60 -8.67 -4.00
CA ARG A 2 23.37 -7.57 -3.44
C ARG A 2 22.43 -6.42 -3.08
N LYS A 3 22.83 -5.56 -2.13
CA LYS A 3 22.03 -4.42 -1.65
C LYS A 3 21.57 -3.49 -2.80
N ALA A 4 22.43 -3.25 -3.78
CA ALA A 4 22.12 -2.44 -4.96
C ALA A 4 21.04 -3.08 -5.86
N GLU A 5 21.05 -4.40 -6.01
CA GLU A 5 20.05 -5.14 -6.81
C GLU A 5 18.67 -5.10 -6.15
N ILE A 6 18.63 -5.19 -4.80
CA ILE A 6 17.38 -5.04 -4.03
C ILE A 6 16.79 -3.64 -4.23
N PHE A 7 17.61 -2.60 -4.14
CA PHE A 7 17.14 -1.24 -4.35
C PHE A 7 16.65 -0.99 -5.77
N ALA A 8 17.36 -1.51 -6.79
CA ALA A 8 16.95 -1.39 -8.18
C ALA A 8 15.62 -2.11 -8.45
N LEU A 9 15.43 -3.29 -7.86
CA LEU A 9 14.16 -4.03 -7.96
C LEU A 9 13.02 -3.29 -7.28
N GLU A 10 13.24 -2.78 -6.06
CA GLU A 10 12.24 -1.99 -5.32
C GLU A 10 11.83 -0.74 -6.10
N ALA A 11 12.80 -0.01 -6.68
CA ALA A 11 12.55 1.12 -7.57
C ALA A 11 11.71 0.73 -8.80
N SER A 12 12.00 -0.43 -9.38
CA SER A 12 11.24 -0.91 -10.54
C SER A 12 9.80 -1.22 -10.18
N ILE A 13 9.57 -1.87 -9.03
CA ILE A 13 8.22 -2.18 -8.53
C ILE A 13 7.45 -0.89 -8.25
N GLU A 14 8.06 0.05 -7.51
CA GLU A 14 7.47 1.34 -7.19
C GLU A 14 7.06 2.10 -8.46
N ARG A 15 7.96 2.18 -9.45
CA ARG A 15 7.67 2.82 -10.73
C ARG A 15 6.47 2.18 -11.44
N THR A 16 6.45 0.85 -11.54
CA THR A 16 5.33 0.14 -12.17
C THR A 16 4.01 0.42 -11.44
N ILE A 17 4.01 0.50 -10.11
CA ILE A 17 2.83 0.85 -9.33
C ILE A 17 2.39 2.30 -9.62
N VAL A 18 3.30 3.26 -9.56
CA VAL A 18 2.99 4.69 -9.79
C VAL A 18 2.40 4.90 -11.19
N GLU A 19 3.06 4.36 -12.22
CA GLU A 19 2.61 4.49 -13.61
C GLU A 19 1.23 3.86 -13.82
N GLY A 20 1.04 2.63 -13.33
CA GLY A 20 -0.24 1.93 -13.46
C GLY A 20 -1.37 2.63 -12.71
N LEU A 21 -1.14 3.06 -11.46
CA LEU A 21 -2.16 3.74 -10.67
C LEU A 21 -2.52 5.10 -11.28
N THR A 22 -1.53 5.86 -11.73
CA THR A 22 -1.76 7.14 -12.41
C THR A 22 -2.59 6.94 -13.69
N ALA A 23 -2.30 5.91 -14.48
CA ALA A 23 -3.09 5.56 -15.66
C ALA A 23 -4.54 5.19 -15.35
N LEU A 24 -4.82 4.71 -14.13
CA LEU A 24 -6.17 4.44 -13.61
C LEU A 24 -6.86 5.65 -12.99
N GLY A 25 -6.23 6.83 -13.03
CA GLY A 25 -6.79 8.08 -12.50
C GLY A 25 -6.59 8.26 -10.99
N TYR A 26 -5.72 7.48 -10.35
CA TYR A 26 -5.29 7.76 -9.00
C TYR A 26 -4.30 8.93 -8.97
N ILE A 27 -4.34 9.68 -7.89
CA ILE A 27 -3.34 10.68 -7.54
C ILE A 27 -2.35 9.99 -6.60
N VAL A 28 -1.09 9.86 -7.04
CA VAL A 28 -0.04 9.16 -6.31
C VAL A 28 1.06 10.13 -5.92
N GLN A 29 1.34 10.22 -4.62
CA GLN A 29 2.42 11.00 -4.05
C GLN A 29 3.52 10.04 -3.55
N THR A 30 4.70 10.11 -4.15
CA THR A 30 5.88 9.40 -3.65
C THR A 30 6.46 10.16 -2.45
N THR A 31 6.76 9.45 -1.38
CA THR A 31 7.28 10.02 -0.11
C THR A 31 8.65 9.46 0.28
N GLY A 32 9.09 8.38 -0.37
CA GLY A 32 10.35 7.72 -0.06
C GLY A 32 11.56 8.66 -0.16
N ALA A 33 12.61 8.36 0.61
CA ALA A 33 13.83 9.18 0.71
C ALA A 33 14.50 9.50 -0.65
N ARG A 34 14.18 8.72 -1.70
CA ARG A 34 14.65 8.91 -3.07
C ARG A 34 14.03 10.13 -3.76
N ALA A 35 12.83 10.56 -3.37
CA ALA A 35 12.22 11.79 -3.87
C ALA A 35 12.97 13.06 -3.39
N PHE A 36 13.80 12.93 -2.34
CA PHE A 36 14.53 14.03 -1.71
C PHE A 36 16.04 14.02 -1.97
N THR A 37 16.53 13.27 -2.98
CA THR A 37 17.96 13.24 -3.34
C THR A 37 18.34 14.51 -4.13
N GLY A 38 18.40 15.64 -3.43
CA GLY A 38 18.90 16.92 -3.94
C GLY A 38 20.16 17.43 -3.23
N ARG A 39 20.76 16.65 -2.31
CA ARG A 39 22.00 17.06 -1.60
C ARG A 39 23.21 16.27 -2.05
N ALA A 40 24.32 16.98 -2.20
CA ALA A 40 25.63 16.50 -2.61
C ALA A 40 26.30 15.49 -1.63
N ASP A 41 25.69 15.24 -0.47
CA ASP A 41 26.20 14.34 0.57
C ASP A 41 25.58 12.93 0.54
N GLY A 42 24.67 12.65 -0.41
CA GLY A 42 24.01 11.35 -0.54
C GLY A 42 23.07 11.00 0.63
N LYS A 43 22.82 11.92 1.55
CA LYS A 43 21.85 11.77 2.64
C LYS A 43 20.56 12.43 2.20
N GLY A 44 19.69 11.64 1.55
CA GLY A 44 18.30 12.05 1.39
C GLY A 44 17.71 12.41 2.76
N TYR A 45 16.80 13.37 2.81
CA TYR A 45 15.91 13.48 3.96
C TYR A 45 15.23 12.12 4.05
N GLY A 46 15.65 11.31 5.03
CA GLY A 46 14.99 10.05 5.32
C GLY A 46 13.53 10.39 5.50
N GLY A 47 12.67 9.83 4.63
CA GLY A 47 11.23 9.95 4.80
C GLY A 47 10.92 9.72 6.28
N SER A 48 10.18 10.64 6.89
CA SER A 48 9.89 10.59 8.32
C SER A 48 9.52 9.16 8.69
N LYS A 49 10.17 8.58 9.69
CA LYS A 49 9.91 7.20 10.12
C LYS A 49 8.41 7.00 10.23
N GLY A 50 7.87 5.94 9.62
CA GLY A 50 6.43 5.68 9.63
C GLY A 50 5.68 6.11 8.38
N VAL A 51 6.22 6.98 7.53
CA VAL A 51 5.54 7.41 6.30
C VAL A 51 5.66 6.32 5.23
N PRO A 52 4.54 5.83 4.65
CA PRO A 52 4.56 4.82 3.58
C PRO A 52 5.18 5.37 2.30
N ASP A 53 5.96 4.56 1.57
CA ASP A 53 6.65 4.94 0.32
C ASP A 53 5.75 5.69 -0.69
N LEU A 54 4.47 5.30 -0.79
CA LEU A 54 3.46 5.96 -1.60
C LEU A 54 2.23 6.34 -0.77
N LEU A 55 1.73 7.55 -0.99
CA LEU A 55 0.39 7.99 -0.56
C LEU A 55 -0.51 8.10 -1.78
N VAL A 56 -1.63 7.38 -1.75
CA VAL A 56 -2.54 7.25 -2.88
C VAL A 56 -3.90 7.82 -2.51
N THR A 57 -4.47 8.62 -3.41
CA THR A 57 -5.85 9.08 -3.31
C THR A 57 -6.50 9.10 -4.69
N LYS A 58 -7.77 9.47 -4.75
CA LYS A 58 -8.52 9.65 -5.99
C LYS A 58 -9.46 10.82 -5.83
N ALA A 59 -9.72 11.56 -6.91
CA ALA A 59 -10.55 12.76 -6.87
C ALA A 59 -11.98 12.51 -6.34
N GLU A 60 -12.50 11.30 -6.52
CA GLU A 60 -13.83 10.87 -6.02
C GLU A 60 -13.84 10.47 -4.55
N TRP A 61 -12.68 10.33 -3.91
CA TRP A 61 -12.59 10.00 -2.48
C TRP A 61 -12.88 11.24 -1.62
N PRO A 62 -13.42 11.08 -0.40
CA PRO A 62 -13.56 12.18 0.54
C PRO A 62 -12.23 12.91 0.76
N VAL A 63 -12.29 14.24 0.85
CA VAL A 63 -11.12 15.08 1.12
C VAL A 63 -10.44 14.62 2.41
N GLY A 64 -9.13 14.38 2.35
CA GLY A 64 -8.33 13.86 3.46
C GLY A 64 -8.22 12.33 3.49
N CYS A 65 -8.90 11.60 2.61
CA CYS A 65 -8.74 10.16 2.49
C CYS A 65 -7.51 9.80 1.65
N LEU A 66 -6.56 9.11 2.28
CA LEU A 66 -5.29 8.68 1.68
C LEU A 66 -5.03 7.23 2.09
N ALA A 67 -4.64 6.40 1.13
CA ALA A 67 -4.14 5.05 1.36
C ALA A 67 -2.61 5.05 1.32
N GLY A 68 -1.96 4.43 2.30
CA GLY A 68 -0.52 4.23 2.29
C GLY A 68 -0.14 2.92 1.61
N LEU A 69 0.84 2.93 0.71
CA LEU A 69 1.49 1.73 0.18
C LEU A 69 2.98 1.75 0.53
N GLU A 70 3.43 0.73 1.23
CA GLU A 70 4.83 0.46 1.52
C GLU A 70 5.35 -0.55 0.50
N VAL A 71 6.32 -0.16 -0.33
CA VAL A 71 6.87 -1.00 -1.39
C VAL A 71 8.03 -1.81 -0.83
N LYS A 72 8.01 -3.13 -1.08
CA LYS A 72 9.08 -4.05 -0.66
C LYS A 72 9.37 -5.06 -1.76
N THR A 73 10.58 -5.61 -1.75
CA THR A 73 10.97 -6.69 -2.68
C THR A 73 10.52 -8.09 -2.23
N SER A 74 9.96 -8.23 -1.02
CA SER A 74 9.52 -9.52 -0.48
C SER A 74 8.53 -9.36 0.69
N HIS A 75 7.57 -10.28 0.81
CA HIS A 75 6.67 -10.39 1.98
C HIS A 75 7.39 -10.80 3.27
N LYS A 76 8.66 -11.24 3.19
CA LYS A 76 9.47 -11.53 4.37
C LYS A 76 10.14 -10.29 4.95
N ALA A 77 10.06 -9.14 4.27
CA ALA A 77 10.57 -7.89 4.78
C ALA A 77 9.82 -7.49 6.06
N LYS A 78 10.55 -7.32 7.16
CA LYS A 78 9.99 -6.83 8.42
C LYS A 78 9.66 -5.34 8.29
N TRP A 79 8.64 -4.89 9.01
CA TRP A 79 8.38 -3.47 9.21
C TRP A 79 9.63 -2.80 9.81
N SER A 80 9.97 -1.62 9.31
CA SER A 80 11.17 -0.91 9.75
C SER A 80 10.93 -0.14 11.05
N SER A 81 9.67 0.03 11.45
CA SER A 81 9.27 0.76 12.64
C SER A 81 7.89 0.33 13.18
N PRO A 82 7.65 0.43 14.50
CA PRO A 82 6.33 0.20 15.11
C PRO A 82 5.24 1.10 14.54
N GLU A 83 5.57 2.31 14.10
CA GLU A 83 4.63 3.25 13.50
C GLU A 83 4.08 2.69 12.18
N GLN A 84 4.93 2.13 11.32
CA GLN A 84 4.48 1.47 10.09
C GLN A 84 3.57 0.27 10.39
N GLU A 85 3.90 -0.51 11.42
CA GLU A 85 3.09 -1.64 11.86
C GLU A 85 1.72 -1.16 12.39
N ALA A 86 1.66 -0.07 13.15
CA ALA A 86 0.42 0.51 13.65
C ALA A 86 -0.51 0.99 12.52
N PHE A 87 0.03 1.68 11.50
CA PHE A 87 -0.75 2.07 10.32
C PHE A 87 -1.26 0.85 9.53
N TRP A 88 -0.47 -0.22 9.48
CA TRP A 88 -0.87 -1.47 8.82
C TRP A 88 -2.00 -2.17 9.57
N VAL A 89 -1.86 -2.33 10.89
CA VAL A 89 -2.90 -2.91 11.77
C VAL A 89 -4.19 -2.10 11.69
N ALA A 90 -4.10 -0.77 11.58
CA ALA A 90 -5.25 0.11 11.43
C ALA A 90 -5.90 0.08 10.04
N GLY A 91 -5.38 -0.71 9.08
CA GLY A 91 -5.88 -0.79 7.71
C GLY A 91 -5.67 0.50 6.90
N ARG A 92 -4.68 1.31 7.29
CA ARG A 92 -4.35 2.61 6.67
C ARG A 92 -3.13 2.53 5.76
N SER A 93 -2.25 1.56 5.98
CA SER A 93 -1.12 1.27 5.10
C SER A 93 -1.05 -0.21 4.72
N PHE A 94 -0.51 -0.51 3.54
CA PHE A 94 -0.40 -1.86 3.01
C PHE A 94 1.02 -2.11 2.52
N ARG A 95 1.58 -3.27 2.86
CA ARG A 95 2.83 -3.73 2.26
C ARG A 95 2.52 -4.37 0.91
N VAL A 96 3.19 -3.91 -0.14
CA VAL A 96 3.01 -4.39 -1.51
C VAL A 96 4.36 -4.74 -2.11
N THR A 97 4.37 -5.79 -2.93
CA THR A 97 5.57 -6.26 -3.63
C THR A 97 5.40 -6.32 -5.14
N SER A 98 4.20 -6.02 -5.64
CA SER A 98 3.89 -5.99 -7.06
C SER A 98 2.73 -5.02 -7.37
N TRP A 99 2.51 -4.83 -8.66
CA TRP A 99 1.37 -4.10 -9.22
C TRP A 99 0.02 -4.68 -8.77
N GLU A 100 -0.13 -6.00 -8.88
CA GLU A 100 -1.37 -6.71 -8.55
C GLU A 100 -1.71 -6.60 -7.07
N GLU A 101 -0.69 -6.64 -6.20
CA GLU A 101 -0.89 -6.41 -4.77
C GLU A 101 -1.28 -4.98 -4.44
N ALA A 102 -0.75 -3.99 -5.17
CA ALA A 102 -1.17 -2.59 -5.02
C ALA A 102 -2.65 -2.41 -5.39
N LEU A 103 -3.10 -3.02 -6.49
CA LEU A 103 -4.52 -3.02 -6.88
C LEU A 103 -5.40 -3.70 -5.82
N TRP A 104 -4.97 -4.86 -5.34
CA TRP A 104 -5.70 -5.57 -4.29
C TRP A 104 -5.78 -4.73 -3.00
N ALA A 105 -4.68 -4.12 -2.57
CA ALA A 105 -4.61 -3.29 -1.36
C ALA A 105 -5.54 -2.08 -1.45
N LEU A 106 -5.54 -1.37 -2.58
CA LEU A 106 -6.47 -0.26 -2.80
C LEU A 106 -7.93 -0.74 -2.83
N GLY A 107 -8.20 -1.88 -3.46
CA GLY A 107 -9.54 -2.47 -3.47
C GLY A 107 -10.04 -2.84 -2.07
N VAL A 108 -9.15 -3.25 -1.16
CA VAL A 108 -9.47 -3.43 0.26
C VAL A 108 -9.70 -2.09 0.94
N PHE A 109 -8.80 -1.13 0.77
CA PHE A 109 -8.93 0.20 1.37
C PHE A 109 -10.26 0.88 0.98
N GLU A 110 -10.62 0.87 -0.30
CA GLU A 110 -11.90 1.42 -0.80
C GLU A 110 -13.10 0.76 -0.08
N ARG A 111 -13.06 -0.56 0.08
CA ARG A 111 -14.12 -1.29 0.79
C ARG A 111 -14.20 -0.91 2.26
N LEU A 112 -13.06 -0.80 2.95
CA LEU A 112 -13.01 -0.58 4.40
C LEU A 112 -13.24 0.87 4.80
N CYS A 113 -12.61 1.80 4.09
CA CYS A 113 -12.57 3.20 4.47
C CYS A 113 -13.64 4.04 3.77
N LEU A 114 -14.09 3.61 2.59
CA LEU A 114 -15.04 4.38 1.78
C LEU A 114 -16.41 3.73 1.68
N ASN A 115 -16.58 2.49 2.18
CA ASN A 115 -17.79 1.69 2.03
C ASN A 115 -18.30 1.63 0.57
N THR A 116 -17.37 1.67 -0.39
CA THR A 116 -17.65 1.57 -1.82
C THR A 116 -16.91 0.39 -2.43
N ARG A 117 -17.48 -0.25 -3.45
CA ARG A 117 -16.70 -1.07 -4.39
C ARG A 117 -16.08 -0.11 -5.40
N GLY A 118 -14.89 0.39 -5.11
CA GLY A 118 -14.21 1.31 -6.01
C GLY A 118 -13.61 0.59 -7.23
N GLN A 119 -12.90 1.37 -8.03
CA GLN A 119 -12.40 0.93 -9.33
C GLN A 119 -11.28 -0.12 -9.19
N ALA A 120 -10.48 -0.05 -8.10
CA ALA A 120 -9.44 -1.05 -7.84
C ALA A 120 -10.05 -2.43 -7.52
N SER A 121 -11.10 -2.49 -6.69
CA SER A 121 -11.78 -3.77 -6.42
C SER A 121 -12.34 -4.41 -7.71
N ARG A 122 -12.87 -3.59 -8.63
CA ARG A 122 -13.41 -4.07 -9.93
C ARG A 122 -12.31 -4.61 -10.85
N GLN A 123 -11.18 -3.92 -10.94
CA GLN A 123 -10.07 -4.37 -11.79
C GLN A 123 -9.36 -5.61 -11.24
N TRP A 124 -9.19 -5.70 -9.91
CA TRP A 124 -8.64 -6.91 -9.30
C TRP A 124 -9.55 -8.13 -9.56
N LEU A 125 -10.85 -8.01 -9.34
CA LEU A 125 -11.80 -9.09 -9.65
C LEU A 125 -11.79 -9.48 -11.14
N ALA A 126 -11.65 -8.50 -12.04
CA ALA A 126 -11.56 -8.75 -13.48
C ALA A 126 -10.25 -9.47 -13.89
N SER A 127 -9.16 -9.23 -13.15
CA SER A 127 -7.86 -9.87 -13.43
C SER A 127 -7.84 -11.38 -13.15
N LYS A 128 -8.83 -11.91 -12.42
CA LYS A 128 -8.90 -13.31 -11.93
C LYS A 128 -7.68 -13.75 -11.11
N SER A 129 -6.88 -12.80 -10.64
CA SER A 129 -5.71 -13.06 -9.80
C SER A 129 -6.15 -13.54 -8.41
N SER A 130 -5.52 -14.62 -7.93
CA SER A 130 -5.75 -15.10 -6.56
C SER A 130 -5.36 -14.02 -5.54
N PRO A 131 -6.11 -13.88 -4.43
CA PRO A 131 -5.66 -13.03 -3.34
C PRO A 131 -4.30 -13.52 -2.82
N PRO A 132 -3.43 -12.62 -2.31
CA PRO A 132 -2.18 -13.05 -1.71
C PRO A 132 -2.45 -14.03 -0.55
N ALA A 133 -1.53 -14.98 -0.35
CA ALA A 133 -1.74 -16.13 0.53
C ALA A 133 -2.17 -15.73 1.96
N PRO A 134 -3.03 -16.53 2.62
CA PRO A 134 -3.47 -16.29 4.00
C PRO A 134 -2.28 -16.10 4.95
N GLY A 135 -2.30 -15.03 5.75
CA GLY A 135 -1.18 -14.62 6.61
C GLY A 135 -0.35 -13.43 6.08
N THR A 136 -0.56 -13.01 4.82
CA THR A 136 0.01 -11.77 4.26
C THR A 136 -0.87 -10.55 4.57
N VAL A 137 -2.13 -10.81 4.94
CA VAL A 137 -3.17 -9.84 5.28
C VAL A 137 -3.98 -10.43 6.43
N SER A 138 -3.79 -9.91 7.64
CA SER A 138 -4.74 -10.14 8.72
C SER A 138 -5.83 -9.09 8.62
N TYR A 139 -6.79 -9.29 7.72
CA TYR A 139 -8.05 -8.56 7.80
C TYR A 139 -8.93 -9.29 8.82
N ARG A 140 -9.06 -8.70 10.02
CA ARG A 140 -10.14 -9.05 10.94
C ARG A 140 -11.32 -8.17 10.54
N ASP A 141 -12.35 -8.78 9.96
CA ASP A 141 -13.57 -8.07 9.62
C ASP A 141 -14.21 -7.49 10.89
N PRO A 142 -14.32 -6.16 11.07
CA PRO A 142 -14.94 -5.60 12.26
C PRO A 142 -16.44 -5.95 12.36
N SER A 143 -17.08 -6.29 11.23
CA SER A 143 -18.46 -6.79 11.22
C SER A 143 -18.60 -8.28 11.56
N ALA A 144 -17.50 -9.04 11.67
CA ALA A 144 -17.56 -10.46 12.03
C ALA A 144 -17.56 -10.71 13.55
N SER A 145 -17.54 -9.66 14.38
CA SER A 145 -17.79 -9.76 15.82
C SER A 145 -19.16 -9.21 16.17
N ASN A 146 -20.02 -10.11 16.67
CA ASN A 146 -21.33 -9.91 17.33
C ASN A 146 -22.58 -10.08 16.46
N PHE A 147 -22.95 -11.34 16.22
CA PHE A 147 -24.31 -11.85 16.45
C PHE A 147 -24.22 -13.29 16.98
N GLY A 148 -23.60 -13.44 18.16
CA GLY A 148 -23.77 -14.61 19.02
C GLY A 148 -24.72 -14.21 20.13
N GLY A 149 -26.00 -14.08 19.79
CA GLY A 149 -27.06 -13.79 20.76
C GLY A 149 -27.20 -14.91 21.77
N GLU A 150 -27.51 -14.49 22.99
CA GLU A 150 -28.01 -15.31 24.09
C GLU A 150 -29.07 -16.31 23.58
N ARG A 151 -28.97 -17.56 24.06
CA ARG A 151 -30.10 -18.41 24.39
C ARG A 151 -29.83 -19.08 25.71
#